data_AF-A0A958GBJ7-F1
#
_entry.id   AF-A0A958GBJ7-F1
#
_cell.length_a   1.000
_cell.length_b   1.000
_cell.length_c   1.000
_cell.angle_alpha   90.00
_cell.angle_beta   90.00
_cell.angle_gamma   90.00
#
_symmetry.space_group_name_H-M   'P 1'
#
loop_
_entity.id
_entity.type
_entity.pdbx_description
1 polymer ?
#
loop_
_entity_poly.entity_id
_entity_poly.type
_entity_poly.pdbx_seq_one_letter_code
_entity_poly.pdbx_strand_id
1 'polypeptide(L)'
;MRLPAVLLILIALLLAACGTAPPDAILEKSGQSAIVFVKENSRENNNNNAMKSNRDEFYAGSDLFLLTPIAPTGEVTNLTAQYTREGKSNPRDFGAAADPEISYDGKKILFSMKVSRQSRWRLYEMNTDGSNLVQLTDAAEADDMDPIYLPNGQIVFTSTR
;
A
#
# COMPACT_ATOMS: atom_id res chain seq x y z
N MET A 1 -69.48 -7.32 -8.26
CA MET A 1 -68.11 -6.76 -8.12
C MET A 1 -67.18 -7.87 -7.65
N ARG A 2 -66.13 -8.11 -8.44
CA ARG A 2 -64.93 -9.00 -8.34
C ARG A 2 -64.71 -9.91 -7.10
N LEU A 3 -64.46 -11.20 -7.36
CA LEU A 3 -63.60 -12.16 -6.62
C LEU A 3 -62.30 -12.37 -7.46
N PRO A 4 -61.23 -13.10 -7.02
CA PRO A 4 -60.68 -13.44 -5.69
C PRO A 4 -59.13 -13.23 -5.62
N ALA A 5 -58.45 -13.49 -4.49
CA ALA A 5 -57.06 -14.01 -4.47
C ALA A 5 -56.60 -14.37 -3.04
N VAL A 6 -56.47 -15.68 -2.80
CA VAL A 6 -55.59 -16.25 -1.78
C VAL A 6 -54.14 -16.04 -2.25
N LEU A 7 -53.26 -15.51 -1.41
CA LEU A 7 -51.82 -15.55 -1.63
C LEU A 7 -51.13 -16.09 -0.37
N LEU A 8 -50.69 -17.34 -0.51
CA LEU A 8 -49.78 -18.09 0.35
C LEU A 8 -48.34 -17.81 -0.12
N ILE A 9 -47.33 -18.10 0.71
CA ILE A 9 -45.87 -18.26 0.41
C ILE A 9 -45.01 -17.00 0.71
N LEU A 10 -43.83 -17.01 1.38
CA LEU A 10 -42.84 -18.04 1.75
C LEU A 10 -42.07 -17.58 3.03
N ILE A 11 -41.79 -18.48 3.97
CA ILE A 11 -40.80 -18.27 5.04
C ILE A 11 -39.41 -18.59 4.46
N ALA A 12 -38.50 -17.62 4.43
CA ALA A 12 -37.12 -17.85 4.03
C ALA A 12 -36.32 -18.41 5.23
N LEU A 13 -35.93 -19.69 5.14
CA LEU A 13 -34.90 -20.29 6.00
C LEU A 13 -33.53 -19.71 5.60
N LEU A 14 -32.86 -18.99 6.51
CA LEU A 14 -31.42 -18.76 6.40
C LEU A 14 -30.66 -19.99 6.89
N LEU A 15 -30.05 -20.72 5.97
CA LEU A 15 -29.00 -21.70 6.27
C LEU A 15 -27.68 -20.93 6.47
N ALA A 16 -27.19 -20.89 7.71
CA ALA A 16 -25.83 -20.45 8.00
C ALA A 16 -24.85 -21.55 7.58
N ALA A 17 -24.21 -21.38 6.43
CA ALA A 17 -23.07 -22.21 6.04
C ALA A 17 -21.83 -21.73 6.79
N CYS A 18 -21.38 -22.52 7.78
CA CYS A 18 -20.11 -22.31 8.45
C CYS A 18 -18.98 -22.75 7.49
N GLY A 19 -18.41 -21.81 6.74
CA GLY A 19 -17.22 -22.02 5.92
C GLY A 19 -16.02 -21.38 6.60
N THR A 20 -15.02 -22.17 6.98
CA THR A 20 -13.73 -21.67 7.47
C THR A 20 -12.96 -21.07 6.29
N ALA A 21 -12.74 -19.75 6.32
CA ALA A 21 -11.95 -19.07 5.30
C ALA A 21 -10.49 -19.58 5.29
N PRO A 22 -9.82 -19.72 4.12
CA PRO A 22 -8.42 -20.12 4.04
C PRO A 22 -7.49 -19.11 4.76
N PRO A 23 -6.29 -19.52 5.19
CA PRO A 23 -5.39 -18.71 6.02
C PRO A 23 -4.96 -17.37 5.39
N ASP A 24 -5.04 -17.24 4.06
CA ASP A 24 -4.72 -16.02 3.32
C ASP A 24 -5.97 -15.28 2.78
N ALA A 25 -7.16 -15.65 3.25
CA ALA A 25 -8.37 -14.93 2.91
C ALA A 25 -8.32 -13.54 3.52
N ILE A 26 -8.14 -12.52 2.67
CA ILE A 26 -8.45 -11.16 3.07
C ILE A 26 -9.96 -11.10 3.28
N LEU A 27 -10.38 -10.98 4.54
CA LEU A 27 -11.79 -10.86 4.91
C LEU A 27 -12.38 -9.67 4.16
N GLU A 28 -13.47 -9.87 3.42
CA GLU A 28 -14.32 -8.76 2.94
C GLU A 28 -14.81 -8.01 4.18
N LYS A 29 -14.12 -6.93 4.54
CA LYS A 29 -14.50 -6.08 5.66
C LYS A 29 -15.38 -4.99 5.09
N SER A 30 -16.69 -5.06 5.38
CA SER A 30 -17.65 -4.06 4.92
C SER A 30 -17.15 -2.64 5.25
N GLY A 31 -17.03 -1.78 4.24
CA GLY A 31 -16.65 -0.37 4.39
C GLY A 31 -15.18 -0.03 4.09
N GLN A 32 -14.30 -1.01 3.84
CA GLN A 32 -12.94 -0.76 3.35
C GLN A 32 -12.87 -0.96 1.83
N SER A 33 -12.38 0.03 1.09
CA SER A 33 -12.38 0.01 -0.38
C SER A 33 -11.08 -0.51 -1.00
N ALA A 34 -9.94 -0.43 -0.29
CA ALA A 34 -8.64 -0.82 -0.83
C ALA A 34 -7.59 -1.11 0.26
N ILE A 35 -6.51 -1.80 -0.11
CA ILE A 35 -5.29 -1.96 0.70
C ILE A 35 -4.15 -1.24 -0.02
N VAL A 36 -3.37 -0.45 0.73
CA VAL A 36 -2.06 0.04 0.29
C VAL A 36 -0.99 -0.80 0.97
N PHE A 37 -0.02 -1.29 0.20
CA PHE A 37 1.07 -2.11 0.72
C PHE A 37 2.36 -1.89 -0.06
N VAL A 38 3.49 -2.16 0.59
CA VAL A 38 4.80 -2.23 -0.09
C VAL A 38 4.99 -3.63 -0.62
N LYS A 39 5.36 -3.77 -1.88
CA LYS A 39 5.91 -5.03 -2.40
C LYS A 39 7.41 -4.88 -2.53
N GLU A 40 8.13 -5.59 -1.68
CA GLU A 40 9.59 -5.65 -1.77
C GLU A 40 10.02 -6.45 -2.99
N ASN A 41 11.08 -5.97 -3.66
CA ASN A 41 11.72 -6.72 -4.72
C ASN A 41 12.70 -7.74 -4.11
N SER A 42 12.18 -8.88 -3.62
CA SER A 42 13.01 -9.96 -3.06
C SER A 42 13.91 -10.54 -4.15
N ARG A 43 15.22 -10.63 -3.91
CA ARG A 43 16.10 -11.39 -4.81
C ARG A 43 15.69 -12.86 -4.79
N GLU A 44 15.25 -13.37 -5.94
CA GLU A 44 15.43 -14.79 -6.22
C GLU A 44 16.94 -15.10 -6.17
N ASN A 45 17.29 -16.02 -5.27
CA ASN A 45 18.43 -16.93 -5.38
C ASN A 45 19.83 -16.36 -5.13
N ASN A 46 20.18 -16.19 -3.85
CA ASN A 46 21.51 -16.55 -3.39
C ASN A 46 21.45 -17.04 -1.93
N ASN A 47 21.37 -18.36 -1.85
CA ASN A 47 21.47 -19.17 -0.65
C ASN A 47 22.56 -18.66 0.30
N ASN A 48 22.20 -18.60 1.58
CA ASN A 48 23.07 -18.39 2.76
C ASN A 48 23.16 -16.98 3.35
N ASN A 49 22.04 -16.24 3.41
CA ASN A 49 21.76 -15.40 4.57
C ASN A 49 20.24 -15.26 4.77
N ALA A 50 19.63 -16.32 5.31
CA ALA A 50 18.38 -16.15 6.01
C ALA A 50 18.59 -15.14 7.14
N MET A 51 17.71 -14.14 7.20
CA MET A 51 17.53 -13.20 8.32
C MET A 51 18.72 -12.30 8.68
N LYS A 52 18.79 -11.13 8.04
CA LYS A 52 19.02 -9.88 8.80
C LYS A 52 18.11 -8.79 8.26
N SER A 53 17.24 -8.27 9.13
CA SER A 53 16.47 -7.04 8.97
C SER A 53 17.38 -5.81 8.94
N ASN A 54 18.42 -5.83 8.10
CA ASN A 54 19.36 -4.73 8.04
C ASN A 54 18.69 -3.61 7.24
N ARG A 55 18.19 -2.59 7.96
CA ARG A 55 17.56 -1.36 7.47
C ARG A 55 18.41 -0.57 6.44
N ASP A 56 19.65 -0.98 6.23
CA ASP A 56 20.57 -0.44 5.23
C ASP A 56 20.43 -1.10 3.84
N GLU A 57 19.66 -2.19 3.73
CA GLU A 57 19.56 -2.93 2.47
C GLU A 57 18.51 -2.30 1.54
N PHE A 58 18.99 -1.45 0.65
CA PHE A 58 18.20 -0.86 -0.42
C PHE A 58 17.68 -1.94 -1.40
N TYR A 59 16.37 -2.22 -1.36
CA TYR A 59 15.70 -3.11 -2.32
C TYR A 59 15.21 -2.33 -3.54
N ALA A 60 16.09 -2.17 -4.53
CA ALA A 60 15.78 -1.46 -5.78
C ALA A 60 14.50 -1.99 -6.45
N GLY A 61 13.58 -1.10 -6.77
CA GLY A 61 12.30 -1.42 -7.38
C GLY A 61 11.21 -1.92 -6.42
N SER A 62 11.41 -1.79 -5.10
CA SER A 62 10.32 -1.93 -4.13
C SER A 62 9.41 -0.72 -4.23
N ASP A 63 8.12 -0.94 -4.39
CA ASP A 63 7.15 0.10 -4.73
C ASP A 63 5.91 0.00 -3.84
N LEU A 64 5.15 1.09 -3.77
CA LEU A 64 3.81 1.10 -3.19
C LEU A 64 2.78 0.61 -4.20
N PHE A 65 1.89 -0.26 -3.74
CA PHE A 65 0.81 -0.83 -4.52
C PHE A 65 -0.53 -0.59 -3.84
N LEU A 66 -1.55 -0.42 -4.69
CA LEU A 66 -2.95 -0.37 -4.30
C LEU A 66 -3.64 -1.66 -4.77
N LEU A 67 -4.34 -2.35 -3.87
CA LEU A 67 -5.27 -3.44 -4.22
C LEU A 67 -6.70 -2.94 -4.09
N THR A 68 -7.46 -2.93 -5.19
CA THR A 68 -8.87 -2.48 -5.21
C THR A 68 -9.74 -3.28 -6.20
N PRO A 69 -10.95 -3.71 -5.81
CA PRO A 69 -11.44 -3.80 -4.43
C PRO A 69 -10.58 -4.77 -3.61
N ILE A 70 -10.81 -4.81 -2.29
CA ILE A 70 -10.17 -5.80 -1.41
C ILE A 70 -10.78 -7.18 -1.69
N ALA A 71 -10.21 -7.89 -2.66
CA ALA A 71 -10.62 -9.24 -3.04
C ALA A 71 -9.46 -9.96 -3.75
N PRO A 72 -9.46 -11.31 -3.82
CA PRO A 72 -8.51 -12.05 -4.64
C PRO A 72 -8.55 -11.67 -6.13
N THR A 73 -9.67 -11.15 -6.61
CA THR A 73 -9.86 -10.65 -7.99
C THR A 73 -9.60 -9.15 -8.13
N GLY A 74 -9.19 -8.46 -7.06
CA GLY A 74 -8.91 -7.04 -7.08
C GLY A 74 -7.73 -6.70 -8.00
N GLU A 75 -7.76 -5.50 -8.56
CA GLU A 75 -6.67 -4.99 -9.37
C GLU A 75 -5.53 -4.50 -8.47
N VAL A 76 -4.30 -4.88 -8.83
CA VAL A 76 -3.07 -4.42 -8.17
C VAL A 76 -2.42 -3.34 -9.03
N THR A 77 -2.49 -2.09 -8.59
CA THR A 77 -1.89 -0.94 -9.28
C THR A 77 -0.60 -0.52 -8.59
N ASN A 78 0.49 -0.38 -9.34
CA ASN A 78 1.75 0.17 -8.82
C ASN A 78 1.68 1.71 -8.84
N LEU A 79 1.74 2.35 -7.67
CA LEU A 79 1.59 3.79 -7.51
C LEU A 79 2.91 4.55 -7.72
N THR A 80 4.06 3.93 -7.48
CA THR A 80 5.36 4.63 -7.41
C THR A 80 6.32 4.29 -8.55
N ALA A 81 6.05 3.25 -9.35
CA ALA A 81 6.92 2.82 -10.45
C ALA A 81 7.25 3.94 -11.43
N GLN A 82 6.28 4.82 -11.72
CA GLN A 82 6.50 5.95 -12.64
C GLN A 82 7.59 6.90 -12.14
N TYR A 83 7.82 6.99 -10.83
CA TYR A 83 8.84 7.84 -10.21
C TYR A 83 10.13 7.08 -9.92
N THR A 84 10.02 5.88 -9.37
CA THR A 84 11.18 5.05 -9.00
C THR A 84 11.93 4.51 -10.22
N ARG A 85 11.28 4.43 -11.39
CA ARG A 85 11.86 3.85 -12.62
C ARG A 85 12.07 4.87 -13.73
N GLU A 86 11.68 6.13 -13.52
CA GLU A 86 11.76 7.18 -14.54
C GLU A 86 13.18 7.30 -15.11
N GLY A 87 13.30 7.21 -16.44
CA GLY A 87 14.57 7.38 -17.15
C GLY A 87 15.61 6.27 -16.92
N LYS A 88 15.24 5.16 -16.26
CA LYS A 88 16.17 4.10 -15.85
C LYS A 88 15.87 2.82 -16.62
N SER A 89 16.88 2.30 -17.31
CA SER A 89 16.79 1.01 -18.02
C SER A 89 17.32 -0.16 -17.18
N ASN A 90 18.24 0.11 -16.25
CA ASN A 90 18.83 -0.88 -15.37
C ASN A 90 18.04 -0.99 -14.04
N PRO A 91 17.44 -2.16 -13.72
CA PRO A 91 16.68 -2.32 -12.49
C PRO A 91 17.47 -2.08 -11.20
N ARG A 92 18.80 -2.17 -11.25
CA ARG A 92 19.66 -1.85 -10.09
C ARG A 92 19.71 -0.37 -9.77
N ASP A 93 19.32 0.49 -10.71
CA ASP A 93 19.33 1.94 -10.53
C ASP A 93 17.96 2.50 -10.16
N PHE A 94 16.91 1.66 -10.21
CA PHE A 94 15.57 2.02 -9.74
C PHE A 94 15.63 2.57 -8.32
N GLY A 95 14.67 3.43 -7.99
CA GLY A 95 14.38 3.90 -6.66
C GLY A 95 13.66 2.84 -5.82
N ALA A 96 13.15 3.26 -4.66
CA ALA A 96 12.26 2.46 -3.84
C ALA A 96 11.32 3.35 -3.01
N ALA A 97 10.17 2.80 -2.64
CA ALA A 97 9.24 3.38 -1.68
C ALA A 97 9.05 2.43 -0.49
N ALA A 98 8.81 3.00 0.70
CA ALA A 98 8.67 2.29 1.97
C ALA A 98 7.77 3.08 2.94
N ASP A 99 7.45 2.45 4.08
CA ASP A 99 6.81 3.07 5.24
C ASP A 99 5.52 3.85 4.95
N PRO A 100 4.51 3.28 4.25
CA PRO A 100 3.27 3.99 3.97
C PRO A 100 2.42 4.16 5.23
N GLU A 101 1.89 5.36 5.41
CA GLU A 101 0.89 5.73 6.40
C GLU A 101 -0.31 6.37 5.70
N ILE A 102 -1.52 6.00 6.13
CA ILE A 102 -2.77 6.54 5.58
C ILE A 102 -3.28 7.66 6.48
N SER A 103 -3.57 8.82 5.89
CA SER A 103 -4.24 9.91 6.60
C SER A 103 -5.56 9.46 7.23
N TYR A 104 -5.96 10.05 8.36
CA TYR A 104 -7.18 9.65 9.09
C TYR A 104 -8.48 9.75 8.28
N ASP A 105 -8.52 10.60 7.24
CA ASP A 105 -9.68 10.72 6.35
C ASP A 105 -9.62 9.78 5.12
N GLY A 106 -8.55 8.97 5.02
CA GLY A 106 -8.38 7.96 3.98
C GLY A 106 -8.06 8.52 2.58
N LYS A 107 -7.70 9.80 2.45
CA LYS A 107 -7.49 10.43 1.13
C LYS A 107 -6.04 10.56 0.72
N LYS A 108 -5.11 10.51 1.67
CA LYS A 108 -3.67 10.68 1.46
C LYS A 108 -2.87 9.48 1.93
N ILE A 109 -1.76 9.25 1.23
CA ILE A 109 -0.69 8.31 1.57
C ILE A 109 0.56 9.15 1.84
N LEU A 110 1.12 9.05 3.04
CA LEU A 110 2.42 9.57 3.44
C LEU A 110 3.42 8.43 3.45
N PHE A 111 4.62 8.63 2.91
CA PHE A 111 5.57 7.52 2.75
C PHE A 111 7.00 8.02 2.54
N SER A 112 7.96 7.13 2.77
CA SER A 112 9.36 7.32 2.43
C SER A 112 9.60 6.90 0.98
N MET A 113 10.29 7.70 0.18
CA MET A 113 10.73 7.29 -1.15
C MET A 113 12.11 7.84 -1.49
N LYS A 114 12.85 7.08 -2.28
CA LYS A 114 14.03 7.54 -3.01
C LYS A 114 13.83 7.23 -4.49
N VAL A 115 14.02 8.20 -5.37
CA VAL A 115 13.71 8.10 -6.81
C VAL A 115 14.73 7.29 -7.62
N SER A 116 15.92 7.07 -7.06
CA SER A 116 17.00 6.25 -7.64
C SER A 116 17.86 5.62 -6.54
N ARG A 117 18.68 4.64 -6.91
CA ARG A 117 19.66 4.04 -5.99
C ARG A 117 20.58 5.06 -5.31
N GLN A 118 20.95 6.14 -6.01
CA GLN A 118 21.89 7.16 -5.50
C GLN A 118 21.19 8.26 -4.70
N SER A 119 19.87 8.44 -4.86
CA SER A 119 19.11 9.42 -4.09
C SER A 119 18.93 8.99 -2.62
N ARG A 120 18.69 10.00 -1.78
CA ARG A 120 18.35 9.83 -0.36
C ARG A 120 16.86 9.62 -0.19
N TRP A 121 16.49 9.01 0.93
CA TRP A 121 15.10 8.92 1.36
C TRP A 121 14.55 10.31 1.69
N ARG A 122 13.40 10.60 1.12
CA ARG A 122 12.59 11.79 1.40
C ARG A 122 11.19 11.36 1.73
N LEU A 123 10.48 12.23 2.44
CA LEU A 123 9.06 12.05 2.68
C LEU A 123 8.27 12.60 1.51
N TYR A 124 7.27 11.84 1.09
CA TYR A 124 6.32 12.23 0.06
C TYR A 124 4.90 12.01 0.54
N GLU A 125 3.98 12.81 0.01
CA GLU A 125 2.54 12.62 0.17
C GLU A 125 1.89 12.54 -1.21
N MET A 126 0.90 11.68 -1.39
CA MET A 126 0.05 11.64 -2.58
C MET A 126 -1.40 11.31 -2.21
N ASN A 127 -2.32 11.51 -3.15
CA ASN A 127 -3.68 11.01 -3.00
C ASN A 127 -3.71 9.47 -3.02
N THR A 128 -4.73 8.85 -2.43
CA THR A 128 -4.89 7.38 -2.40
C THR A 128 -5.11 6.75 -3.77
N ASP A 129 -5.46 7.54 -4.79
CA ASP A 129 -5.51 7.12 -6.19
C ASP A 129 -4.15 7.22 -6.93
N GLY A 130 -3.09 7.64 -6.23
CA GLY A 130 -1.75 7.84 -6.79
C GLY A 130 -1.51 9.20 -7.45
N SER A 131 -2.51 10.08 -7.49
CA SER A 131 -2.36 11.44 -8.06
C SER A 131 -1.76 12.44 -7.06
N ASN A 132 -1.31 13.60 -7.57
CA ASN A 132 -0.82 14.73 -6.76
C ASN A 132 0.32 14.38 -5.80
N LEU A 133 1.35 13.71 -6.29
CA LEU A 133 2.58 13.48 -5.55
C LEU A 133 3.27 14.81 -5.18
N VAL A 134 3.60 14.99 -3.91
CA VAL A 134 4.33 16.13 -3.36
C VAL A 134 5.49 15.62 -2.50
N GLN A 135 6.68 16.19 -2.69
CA GLN A 135 7.83 15.96 -1.81
C GLN A 135 7.76 16.92 -0.61
N LEU A 136 7.86 16.39 0.61
CA LEU A 136 7.72 17.16 1.85
C LEU A 136 9.05 17.56 2.49
N THR A 137 10.11 16.79 2.25
CA THR A 137 11.46 17.07 2.79
C THR A 137 12.51 17.11 1.68
N ASP A 138 13.63 17.80 1.88
CA ASP A 138 14.65 17.99 0.82
C ASP A 138 16.12 18.06 1.29
N ALA A 139 16.43 17.91 2.59
CA ALA A 139 17.80 18.18 3.05
C ALA A 139 18.87 17.26 2.45
N ALA A 140 19.93 17.87 1.90
CA ALA A 140 20.93 17.21 1.07
C ALA A 140 21.56 15.94 1.67
N GLU A 141 22.00 15.99 2.94
CA GLU A 141 22.92 15.00 3.52
C GLU A 141 22.27 14.00 4.49
N ALA A 142 20.94 13.93 4.52
CA ALA A 142 20.24 13.02 5.43
C ALA A 142 19.25 12.12 4.69
N ASP A 143 18.82 11.06 5.35
CA ASP A 143 17.68 10.24 4.98
C ASP A 143 16.54 10.55 5.96
N ASP A 144 15.33 10.81 5.43
CA ASP A 144 14.10 11.01 6.21
C ASP A 144 13.15 9.83 5.95
N MET A 145 12.74 9.13 7.01
CA MET A 145 12.04 7.84 6.92
C MET A 145 11.00 7.67 8.04
N ASP A 146 10.28 6.54 8.03
CA ASP A 146 9.28 6.16 9.05
C ASP A 146 8.27 7.27 9.41
N PRO A 147 7.62 7.92 8.42
CA PRO A 147 6.74 9.02 8.72
C PRO A 147 5.42 8.53 9.31
N ILE A 148 4.87 9.31 10.25
CA ILE A 148 3.53 9.10 10.81
C ILE A 148 2.74 10.41 10.83
N TYR A 149 1.44 10.33 10.56
CA TYR A 149 0.53 11.44 10.81
C TYR A 149 0.20 11.54 12.30
N LEU A 150 0.18 12.77 12.81
CA LEU A 150 -0.48 13.10 14.07
C LEU A 150 -1.92 13.55 13.81
N PRO A 151 -2.84 13.40 14.78
CA PRO A 151 -4.25 13.78 14.62
C PRO A 151 -4.50 15.25 14.24
N ASN A 152 -3.54 16.13 14.50
CA ASN A 152 -3.60 17.55 14.17
C ASN A 152 -3.00 17.89 12.79
N GLY A 153 -2.64 16.88 12.00
CA GLY A 153 -2.03 17.04 10.67
C GLY A 153 -0.52 17.29 10.69
N GLN A 154 0.13 17.31 11.85
CA GLN A 154 1.59 17.31 11.91
C GLN A 154 2.15 15.94 11.52
N ILE A 155 3.42 15.92 11.13
CA ILE A 155 4.14 14.70 10.74
C ILE A 155 5.33 14.52 11.68
N VAL A 156 5.50 13.31 12.20
CA VAL A 156 6.71 12.87 12.92
C VAL A 156 7.43 11.84 12.06
N PHE A 157 8.75 11.87 12.04
CA PHE A 157 9.57 10.98 11.21
C PHE A 157 10.96 10.79 11.81
N THR A 158 11.68 9.78 11.36
CA THR A 158 13.09 9.55 11.71
C THR A 158 14.00 10.23 10.68
N SER A 159 15.09 10.83 11.15
CA SER A 159 16.05 11.53 10.29
C SER A 159 17.47 11.19 10.70
N THR A 160 18.37 11.08 9.71
CA THR A 160 19.81 10.86 9.95
C THR A 160 20.63 12.15 10.06
N ARG A 161 19.97 13.31 10.16
CA ARG A 161 20.62 14.62 10.36
C ARG A 161 21.37 14.68 11.69
#